data_AF-K6D6M5-F1
#
_entry.id   AF-K6D6M5-F1
#
_cell.length_a   1.000
_cell.length_b   1.000
_cell.length_c   1.000
_cell.angle_alpha   90.00
_cell.angle_beta   90.00
_cell.angle_gamma   90.00
#
_symmetry.space_group_name_H-M   'P 1'
#
loop_
_entity.id
_entity.type
_entity.pdbx_description
1 polymer ?
#
loop_
_entity_poly.entity_id
_entity_poly.type
_entity_poly.pdbx_seq_one_letter_code
_entity_poly.pdbx_strand_id
1 'polypeptide(L)'
;MNNKLSERLNSFPKDYQLSQETQLKIESVLQEEIEKMEKQAKWKGFKGFIKKLTIPVSGIAVIAIISLLLLTSENFQLFQTGVNEITGNSGTVINSDKDYKKMTELTTIWAYALKTRDGKPRYAMMSEKAKEKFKHEQIIRGGEDWNYNIGYSSPWVVDFEIEIDGMTATITYFTQTSEPAYYSTEEQLTFVKEDGKLLVDNYQYIFEDKLIESNGINNKDQNNEKEYTEFRQVAWESLSKNEKDTVIGDWQKAHVIEVTPADVPQHIKLEKNQKVVKVVFTTEQDSLLGPIGLYIDRSSKEMIGPDIRK
;
A
#
# COMPACT_ATOMS: atom_id res chain seq x y z
N MET A 1 -5.82 -15.45 -27.12
CA MET A 1 -5.06 -14.28 -26.63
C MET A 1 -6.07 -13.36 -25.98
N ASN A 2 -5.92 -13.05 -24.69
CA ASN A 2 -7.00 -12.55 -23.84
C ASN A 2 -7.29 -11.06 -24.14
N ASN A 3 -8.48 -10.72 -24.64
CA ASN A 3 -8.85 -9.37 -25.10
C ASN A 3 -8.65 -8.28 -24.02
N LYS A 4 -8.75 -8.67 -22.75
CA LYS A 4 -8.52 -7.81 -21.57
C LYS A 4 -7.07 -7.31 -21.44
N LEU A 5 -6.10 -8.04 -22.00
CA LEU A 5 -4.69 -7.66 -22.00
C LEU A 5 -4.39 -6.64 -23.12
N SER A 6 -5.03 -6.81 -24.27
CA SER A 6 -4.90 -5.88 -25.40
C SER A 6 -5.52 -4.52 -25.09
N GLU A 7 -6.65 -4.49 -24.39
CA GLU A 7 -7.29 -3.22 -23.99
C GLU A 7 -6.45 -2.46 -22.96
N ARG A 8 -5.84 -3.16 -21.99
CA ARG A 8 -4.91 -2.56 -21.01
C ARG A 8 -3.61 -2.06 -21.64
N LEU A 9 -3.11 -2.73 -22.67
CA LEU A 9 -1.92 -2.27 -23.39
C LEU A 9 -2.20 -1.01 -24.23
N ASN A 10 -3.43 -0.87 -24.74
CA ASN A 10 -3.84 0.27 -25.56
C ASN A 10 -4.32 1.48 -24.73
N SER A 11 -4.48 1.35 -23.41
CA SER A 11 -4.88 2.44 -22.51
C SER A 11 -3.70 3.24 -21.95
N PHE A 12 -2.46 2.90 -22.30
CA PHE A 12 -1.29 3.66 -21.87
C PHE A 12 -1.16 4.98 -22.67
N PRO A 13 -0.84 6.11 -22.01
CA PRO A 13 -0.58 7.38 -22.69
C PRO A 13 0.56 7.25 -23.70
N LYS A 14 0.35 7.72 -24.94
CA LYS A 14 1.30 7.57 -26.07
C LYS A 14 2.53 8.49 -25.97
N ASP A 15 2.56 9.31 -24.94
CA ASP A 15 3.49 10.42 -24.68
C ASP A 15 4.64 10.04 -23.74
N TYR A 16 4.65 8.84 -23.17
CA TYR A 16 5.81 8.26 -22.50
C TYR A 16 6.81 7.68 -23.52
N GLN A 17 7.44 8.55 -24.31
CA GLN A 17 8.60 8.16 -25.11
C GLN A 17 9.83 8.17 -24.22
N LEU A 18 10.31 6.98 -23.82
CA LEU A 18 11.62 6.84 -23.19
C LEU A 18 12.70 7.45 -24.10
N SER A 19 13.61 8.21 -23.52
CA SER A 19 14.76 8.75 -24.26
C SER A 19 15.56 7.59 -24.89
N GLN A 20 16.21 7.84 -26.03
CA GLN A 20 17.01 6.80 -26.70
C GLN A 20 18.11 6.23 -25.79
N GLU A 21 18.67 7.05 -24.90
CA GLU A 21 19.64 6.60 -23.90
C GLU A 21 19.03 5.59 -22.92
N THR A 22 17.81 5.86 -22.43
CA THR A 22 17.12 4.93 -21.52
C THR A 22 16.69 3.65 -22.25
N GLN A 23 16.30 3.74 -23.53
CA GLN A 23 16.01 2.56 -24.35
C GLN A 23 17.25 1.66 -24.48
N LEU A 24 18.41 2.25 -24.81
CA LEU A 24 19.67 1.52 -24.95
C LEU A 24 20.12 0.87 -23.63
N LYS A 25 19.95 1.57 -22.49
CA LYS A 25 20.26 1.02 -21.16
C LYS A 25 19.35 -0.15 -20.79
N ILE A 26 18.06 -0.07 -21.11
CA ILE A 26 17.13 -1.17 -20.85
C ILE A 26 17.46 -2.37 -21.74
N GLU A 27 17.77 -2.14 -23.02
CA GLU A 27 18.21 -3.20 -23.94
C GLU A 27 19.48 -3.90 -23.45
N SER A 28 20.47 -3.14 -22.95
CA SER A 28 21.71 -3.73 -22.43
C SER A 28 21.46 -4.61 -21.20
N VAL A 29 20.63 -4.15 -20.27
CA VAL A 29 20.29 -4.91 -19.05
C VAL A 29 19.51 -6.18 -19.39
N LEU A 30 18.57 -6.11 -20.35
CA LEU A 30 17.80 -7.26 -20.80
C LEU A 30 18.70 -8.31 -21.47
N GLN A 31 19.66 -7.89 -22.30
CA GLN A 31 20.61 -8.81 -22.94
C GLN A 31 21.51 -9.49 -21.93
N GLU A 32 21.99 -8.76 -20.92
CA GLU A 32 22.83 -9.32 -19.86
C GLU A 32 22.09 -10.40 -19.05
N GLU A 33 20.83 -10.16 -18.68
CA GLU A 33 20.05 -11.13 -17.92
C GLU A 33 19.65 -12.35 -18.79
N ILE A 34 19.39 -12.16 -20.09
CA ILE A 34 19.18 -13.28 -21.04
C ILE A 34 20.44 -14.15 -21.14
N GLU A 35 21.63 -13.55 -21.28
CA GLU A 35 22.89 -14.30 -21.31
C GLU A 35 23.12 -15.10 -20.02
N LYS A 36 22.78 -14.50 -18.87
CA LYS A 36 22.90 -15.13 -17.56
C LYS A 36 21.94 -16.31 -17.42
N MET A 37 20.70 -16.17 -17.89
CA MET A 37 19.72 -17.27 -17.97
C MET A 37 20.18 -18.37 -18.92
N GLU A 38 20.76 -18.05 -20.08
CA GLU A 38 21.30 -19.04 -21.01
C GLU A 38 22.50 -19.81 -20.42
N LYS A 39 23.35 -19.14 -19.64
CA LYS A 39 24.48 -19.77 -18.94
C LYS A 39 24.01 -20.71 -17.81
N GLN A 40 22.89 -20.37 -17.15
CA GLN A 40 22.30 -21.18 -16.08
C GLN A 40 21.42 -22.34 -16.60
N ALA A 41 20.75 -22.18 -17.73
CA ALA A 41 19.81 -23.16 -18.26
C ALA A 41 20.48 -24.21 -19.16
N LYS A 42 20.89 -25.37 -18.61
CA LYS A 42 21.29 -26.56 -19.39
C LYS A 42 20.09 -27.33 -19.96
N TRP A 43 19.19 -26.66 -20.71
CA TRP A 43 17.99 -27.31 -21.24
C TRP A 43 17.88 -27.21 -22.77
N LYS A 44 17.87 -28.37 -23.45
CA LYS A 44 17.66 -28.53 -24.91
C LYS A 44 16.19 -28.22 -25.26
N GLY A 45 15.85 -26.94 -25.29
CA GLY A 45 14.53 -26.45 -25.67
C GLY A 45 14.42 -24.94 -25.52
N PHE A 46 15.14 -24.39 -24.54
CA PHE A 46 15.19 -22.97 -24.24
C PHE A 46 15.76 -22.14 -25.40
N LYS A 47 16.83 -22.65 -26.07
CA LYS A 47 17.46 -21.99 -27.22
C LYS A 47 16.52 -21.80 -28.43
N GLY A 48 15.52 -22.67 -28.57
CA GLY A 48 14.48 -22.57 -29.62
C GLY A 48 13.35 -21.60 -29.26
N PHE A 49 13.08 -21.43 -27.97
CA PHE A 49 12.11 -20.47 -27.45
C PHE A 49 12.64 -19.03 -27.52
N ILE A 50 13.91 -18.80 -27.13
CA ILE A 50 14.57 -17.48 -27.19
C ILE A 50 14.72 -16.98 -28.64
N LYS A 51 15.11 -17.84 -29.60
CA LYS A 51 15.17 -17.46 -31.02
C LYS A 51 13.82 -17.01 -31.61
N LYS A 52 12.70 -17.51 -31.09
CA LYS A 52 11.35 -17.10 -31.49
C LYS A 52 10.90 -15.79 -30.84
N LEU A 53 11.58 -15.32 -29.80
CA LEU A 53 11.27 -14.08 -29.08
C LEU A 53 11.93 -12.83 -29.67
N THR A 54 12.64 -12.95 -30.80
CA THR A 54 13.28 -11.82 -31.48
C THR A 54 12.22 -10.89 -32.08
N ILE A 55 11.68 -10.01 -31.25
CA ILE A 55 10.74 -8.95 -31.64
C ILE A 55 11.55 -7.65 -31.74
N PRO A 56 11.52 -6.92 -32.87
CA PRO A 56 12.18 -5.62 -32.95
C PRO A 56 11.55 -4.68 -31.93
N VAL A 57 12.40 -4.07 -31.09
CA VAL A 57 12.00 -3.13 -30.05
C VAL A 57 11.56 -1.83 -30.72
N SER A 58 10.29 -1.78 -31.12
CA SER A 58 9.62 -0.52 -31.45
C SER A 58 8.45 -0.29 -30.50
N GLY A 59 8.64 0.70 -29.63
CA GLY A 59 7.58 1.52 -29.04
C GLY A 59 6.74 0.98 -27.89
N ILE A 60 6.35 -0.30 -27.83
CA ILE A 60 5.27 -0.70 -26.89
C ILE A 60 5.52 -2.03 -26.12
N ALA A 61 6.52 -2.84 -26.48
CA ALA A 61 6.65 -4.18 -25.91
C ALA A 61 7.47 -4.30 -24.59
N VAL A 62 8.25 -3.29 -24.21
CA VAL A 62 9.27 -3.42 -23.14
C VAL A 62 8.65 -3.63 -21.75
N ILE A 63 7.53 -2.98 -21.43
CA ILE A 63 6.85 -3.13 -20.14
C ILE A 63 6.19 -4.52 -20.01
N ALA A 64 5.67 -5.06 -21.11
CA ALA A 64 5.11 -6.41 -21.14
C ALA A 64 6.21 -7.49 -21.04
N ILE A 65 7.38 -7.25 -21.63
CA ILE A 65 8.52 -8.18 -21.57
C ILE A 65 9.15 -8.18 -20.17
N ILE A 66 9.31 -7.02 -19.50
CA ILE A 66 9.77 -6.96 -18.11
C ILE A 66 8.78 -7.65 -17.17
N SER A 67 7.48 -7.45 -17.37
CA SER A 67 6.44 -8.16 -16.62
C SER A 67 6.44 -9.67 -16.87
N LEU A 68 6.72 -10.11 -18.11
CA LEU A 68 6.75 -11.53 -18.49
C LEU A 68 8.06 -12.24 -18.06
N LEU A 69 9.18 -11.52 -17.99
CA LEU A 69 10.45 -12.03 -17.46
C LEU A 69 10.44 -12.12 -15.93
N LEU A 70 9.80 -11.18 -15.22
CA LEU A 70 9.63 -11.26 -13.77
C LEU A 70 8.61 -12.34 -13.34
N LEU A 71 7.66 -12.71 -14.20
CA LEU A 71 6.71 -13.79 -13.93
C LEU A 71 7.28 -15.21 -14.15
N THR A 72 8.44 -15.36 -14.80
CA THR A 72 8.96 -16.67 -15.20
C THR A 72 10.19 -17.14 -14.41
N SER A 73 10.88 -16.28 -13.67
CA SER A 73 12.01 -16.69 -12.83
C SER A 73 11.62 -17.17 -11.43
N GLU A 74 10.46 -16.79 -10.89
CA GLU A 74 10.05 -17.20 -9.53
C GLU A 74 8.98 -18.33 -9.48
N ASN A 75 8.34 -18.70 -10.60
CA ASN A 75 7.23 -19.67 -10.59
C ASN A 75 7.49 -21.03 -11.26
N PHE A 76 8.64 -21.27 -11.90
CA PHE A 76 8.85 -22.59 -12.56
C PHE A 76 9.23 -23.72 -11.60
N GLN A 77 9.75 -23.41 -10.40
CA GLN A 77 10.05 -24.42 -9.38
C GLN A 77 8.83 -24.79 -8.50
N LEU A 78 7.75 -24.00 -8.53
CA LEU A 78 6.54 -24.30 -7.75
C LEU A 78 5.53 -25.18 -8.52
N PHE A 79 5.70 -25.35 -9.83
CA PHE A 79 4.75 -26.07 -10.69
C PHE A 79 5.16 -27.50 -11.08
N GLN A 80 6.35 -27.97 -10.70
CA GLN A 80 6.79 -29.37 -10.94
C GLN A 80 6.85 -30.27 -9.70
N THR A 81 6.63 -29.73 -8.50
CA THR A 81 6.55 -30.50 -7.24
C THR A 81 5.14 -30.65 -6.68
N GLY A 82 4.12 -30.03 -7.30
CA GLY A 82 2.73 -30.05 -6.83
C GLY A 82 1.85 -31.24 -7.27
N VAL A 83 2.39 -32.26 -7.94
CA VAL A 83 1.59 -33.42 -8.39
C VAL A 83 2.08 -34.79 -7.88
N ASN A 84 3.23 -34.86 -7.20
CA ASN A 84 3.71 -36.11 -6.61
C ASN A 84 4.16 -35.90 -5.17
N GLU A 85 3.23 -35.96 -4.23
CA GLU A 85 3.37 -36.69 -2.94
C GLU A 85 2.12 -36.45 -2.07
N ILE A 86 1.07 -37.20 -2.41
CA ILE A 86 0.18 -37.75 -1.39
C ILE A 86 1.04 -38.74 -0.61
N THR A 87 1.53 -38.34 0.57
CA THR A 87 1.73 -39.13 1.81
C THR A 87 2.88 -38.55 2.63
N GLY A 88 2.61 -38.06 3.84
CA GLY A 88 3.68 -37.77 4.81
C GLY A 88 3.39 -36.61 5.76
N ASN A 89 2.87 -36.94 6.94
CA ASN A 89 2.62 -36.04 8.06
C ASN A 89 3.92 -35.38 8.57
N SER A 90 4.04 -34.04 8.49
CA SER A 90 4.69 -33.18 9.50
C SER A 90 4.36 -31.72 9.20
N GLY A 91 4.08 -30.93 10.24
CA GLY A 91 3.19 -29.78 10.14
C GLY A 91 3.83 -28.43 9.82
N THR A 92 2.99 -27.58 9.22
CA THR A 92 2.96 -26.13 9.49
C THR A 92 1.54 -25.64 9.23
N VAL A 93 0.70 -25.71 10.26
CA VAL A 93 -0.59 -25.04 10.28
C VAL A 93 -0.33 -23.54 10.29
N ILE A 94 -0.86 -22.84 9.28
CA ILE A 94 -0.82 -21.39 9.11
C ILE A 94 -1.49 -20.74 10.33
N ASN A 95 -0.76 -19.88 11.06
CA ASN A 95 -1.32 -19.04 12.13
C ASN A 95 -1.79 -17.71 11.53
N SER A 96 -2.80 -17.76 10.66
CA SER A 96 -3.27 -16.64 9.81
C SER A 96 -3.54 -15.36 10.60
N ASP A 97 -4.13 -15.47 11.79
CA ASP A 97 -4.61 -14.31 12.55
C ASP A 97 -3.46 -13.54 13.20
N LYS A 98 -2.41 -14.24 13.64
CA LYS A 98 -1.23 -13.61 14.23
C LYS A 98 -0.41 -12.90 13.16
N ASP A 99 -0.26 -13.54 12.00
CA ASP A 99 0.48 -12.99 10.88
C ASP A 99 -0.24 -11.78 10.29
N TYR A 100 -1.57 -11.88 10.11
CA TYR A 100 -2.40 -10.77 9.66
C TYR A 100 -2.27 -9.56 10.58
N LYS A 101 -2.44 -9.75 11.90
CA LYS A 101 -2.27 -8.67 12.89
C LYS A 101 -0.89 -8.03 12.83
N LYS A 102 0.16 -8.84 12.61
CA LYS A 102 1.53 -8.31 12.51
C LYS A 102 1.76 -7.57 11.18
N MET A 103 1.20 -8.05 10.07
CA MET A 103 1.21 -7.32 8.80
C MET A 103 0.50 -5.97 8.94
N THR A 104 -0.68 -5.92 9.58
CA THR A 104 -1.35 -4.66 9.87
C THR A 104 -0.46 -3.70 10.65
N GLU A 105 0.16 -4.17 11.74
CA GLU A 105 1.08 -3.35 12.54
C GLU A 105 2.26 -2.81 11.71
N LEU A 106 2.92 -3.67 10.93
CA LEU A 106 4.06 -3.28 10.10
C LEU A 106 3.66 -2.31 8.98
N THR A 107 2.55 -2.57 8.28
CA THR A 107 2.04 -1.70 7.22
C THR A 107 1.62 -0.33 7.78
N THR A 108 1.02 -0.29 8.96
CA THR A 108 0.69 0.98 9.64
C THR A 108 1.95 1.77 9.98
N ILE A 109 2.98 1.13 10.56
CA ILE A 109 4.27 1.80 10.83
C ILE A 109 4.91 2.29 9.52
N TRP A 110 4.85 1.48 8.46
CA TRP A 110 5.36 1.84 7.13
C TRP A 110 4.66 3.08 6.56
N ALA A 111 3.34 3.16 6.68
CA ALA A 111 2.56 4.30 6.22
C ALA A 111 2.85 5.57 7.04
N TYR A 112 2.88 5.47 8.37
CA TYR A 112 3.22 6.59 9.25
C TYR A 112 4.63 7.12 9.00
N ALA A 113 5.60 6.24 8.72
CA ALA A 113 6.95 6.63 8.39
C ALA A 113 7.01 7.60 7.17
N LEU A 114 6.20 7.39 6.13
CA LEU A 114 6.14 8.32 5.00
C LEU A 114 5.43 9.63 5.36
N LYS A 115 4.38 9.54 6.18
CA LYS A 115 3.68 10.72 6.71
C LYS A 115 4.59 11.62 7.55
N THR A 116 5.45 11.04 8.39
CA THR A 116 6.43 11.78 9.21
C THR A 116 7.76 12.02 8.49
N ARG A 117 7.93 11.47 7.28
CA ARG A 117 9.16 11.52 6.48
C ARG A 117 10.39 10.91 7.16
N ASP A 118 10.18 10.01 8.12
CA ASP A 118 11.23 9.24 8.78
C ASP A 118 11.27 7.82 8.20
N GLY A 119 12.25 7.52 7.36
CA GLY A 119 12.44 6.21 6.73
C GLY A 119 13.14 5.18 7.62
N LYS A 120 13.62 5.53 8.82
CA LYS A 120 14.27 4.56 9.72
C LYS A 120 13.36 3.38 10.07
N PRO A 121 12.06 3.57 10.40
CA PRO A 121 11.17 2.45 10.69
C PRO A 121 10.96 1.56 9.47
N ARG A 122 10.80 2.13 8.26
CA ARG A 122 10.69 1.36 7.01
C ARG A 122 11.93 0.49 6.82
N TYR A 123 13.12 1.09 6.92
CA TYR A 123 14.38 0.37 6.74
C TYR A 123 14.59 -0.75 7.77
N ALA A 124 14.16 -0.56 9.02
CA ALA A 124 14.34 -1.54 10.09
C ALA A 124 13.52 -2.82 9.90
N MET A 125 12.39 -2.76 9.18
CA MET A 125 11.49 -3.91 8.96
C MET A 125 11.64 -4.58 7.59
N MET A 126 12.61 -4.14 6.78
CA MET A 126 12.92 -4.69 5.47
C MET A 126 13.79 -5.96 5.55
N SER A 127 13.64 -6.86 4.58
CA SER A 127 14.64 -7.89 4.26
C SER A 127 15.95 -7.22 3.80
N GLU A 128 17.06 -7.95 3.81
CA GLU A 128 18.34 -7.40 3.32
C GLU A 128 18.25 -6.98 1.85
N LYS A 129 17.50 -7.72 1.03
CA LYS A 129 17.21 -7.37 -0.36
C LYS A 129 16.48 -6.03 -0.46
N ALA A 130 15.42 -5.82 0.32
CA ALA A 130 14.68 -4.56 0.33
C ALA A 130 15.52 -3.38 0.87
N LYS A 131 16.42 -3.62 1.84
CA LYS A 131 17.35 -2.59 2.34
C LYS A 131 18.32 -2.12 1.26
N GLU A 132 18.86 -3.03 0.45
CA GLU A 132 19.75 -2.65 -0.65
C GLU A 132 19.00 -1.84 -1.72
N LYS A 133 17.77 -2.25 -2.07
CA LYS A 133 16.88 -1.45 -2.93
C LYS A 133 16.66 -0.04 -2.36
N PHE A 134 16.36 0.06 -1.06
CA PHE A 134 16.15 1.34 -0.38
C PHE A 134 17.38 2.23 -0.45
N LYS A 135 18.58 1.72 -0.13
CA LYS A 135 19.83 2.48 -0.24
C LYS A 135 20.04 2.99 -1.66
N HIS A 136 19.82 2.15 -2.66
CA HIS A 136 20.00 2.54 -4.06
C HIS A 136 19.05 3.67 -4.47
N GLU A 137 17.77 3.58 -4.09
CA GLU A 137 16.79 4.64 -4.32
C GLU A 137 17.17 5.95 -3.59
N GLN A 138 17.69 5.85 -2.36
CA GLN A 138 18.15 7.03 -1.62
C GLN A 138 19.39 7.67 -2.25
N ILE A 139 20.34 6.88 -2.74
CA ILE A 139 21.54 7.38 -3.44
C ILE A 139 21.12 8.12 -4.72
N ILE A 140 20.17 7.56 -5.48
CA ILE A 140 19.63 8.22 -6.67
C ILE A 140 18.99 9.57 -6.33
N ARG A 141 18.30 9.68 -5.19
CA ARG A 141 17.60 10.91 -4.77
C ARG A 141 18.52 11.95 -4.13
N GLY A 142 19.50 11.52 -3.33
CA GLY A 142 20.27 12.39 -2.43
C GLY A 142 21.79 12.42 -2.66
N GLY A 143 22.33 11.59 -3.55
CA GLY A 143 23.77 11.42 -3.75
C GLY A 143 24.40 10.34 -2.85
N GLU A 144 25.73 10.20 -2.89
CA GLU A 144 26.47 9.11 -2.20
C GLU A 144 26.24 9.09 -0.68
N ASP A 145 26.00 10.25 -0.07
CA ASP A 145 25.65 10.41 1.34
C ASP A 145 24.13 10.22 1.57
N TRP A 146 23.64 9.02 1.26
CA TRP A 146 22.23 8.68 1.48
C TRP A 146 21.86 8.77 2.97
N ASN A 147 20.58 9.06 3.24
CA ASN A 147 20.05 9.13 4.59
C ASN A 147 18.64 8.52 4.65
N TYR A 148 18.01 8.57 5.82
CA TYR A 148 16.68 7.97 6.03
C TYR A 148 15.52 8.92 5.70
N ASN A 149 15.76 10.10 5.16
CA ASN A 149 14.69 11.02 4.78
C ASN A 149 13.91 10.42 3.58
N ILE A 150 12.58 10.36 3.71
CA ILE A 150 11.71 9.85 2.66
C ILE A 150 10.60 10.85 2.32
N GLY A 151 9.97 10.65 1.16
CA GLY A 151 8.96 11.57 0.63
C GLY A 151 9.57 12.85 0.03
N TYR A 152 8.71 13.74 -0.43
CA TYR A 152 9.06 15.03 -1.03
C TYR A 152 8.56 16.19 -0.16
N SER A 153 8.96 17.42 -0.47
CA SER A 153 8.45 18.63 0.20
C SER A 153 6.94 18.82 -0.01
N SER A 154 6.44 18.38 -1.16
CA SER A 154 5.03 18.33 -1.56
C SER A 154 4.88 17.28 -2.67
N PRO A 155 3.75 16.56 -2.76
CA PRO A 155 2.62 16.58 -1.83
C PRO A 155 2.94 15.87 -0.50
N TRP A 156 2.26 16.24 0.59
CA TRP A 156 2.42 15.60 1.91
C TRP A 156 1.28 14.65 2.20
N VAL A 157 1.59 13.50 2.81
CA VAL A 157 0.57 12.55 3.27
C VAL A 157 -0.26 13.18 4.38
N VAL A 158 -1.56 13.33 4.15
CA VAL A 158 -2.53 13.74 5.17
C VAL A 158 -3.20 12.55 5.82
N ASP A 159 -3.45 11.48 5.04
CA ASP A 159 -4.11 10.27 5.52
C ASP A 159 -3.71 9.05 4.68
N PHE A 160 -4.08 7.86 5.12
CA PHE A 160 -3.92 6.63 4.34
C PHE A 160 -4.92 5.54 4.70
N GLU A 161 -5.23 4.70 3.72
CA GLU A 161 -5.99 3.46 3.88
C GLU A 161 -5.08 2.24 3.64
N ILE A 162 -5.40 1.11 4.28
CA ILE A 162 -4.63 -0.13 4.19
C ILE A 162 -5.56 -1.30 3.86
N GLU A 163 -5.21 -2.04 2.82
CA GLU A 163 -5.82 -3.32 2.48
C GLU A 163 -4.74 -4.42 2.58
N ILE A 164 -5.07 -5.58 3.15
CA ILE A 164 -4.16 -6.72 3.28
C ILE A 164 -4.79 -7.92 2.60
N ASP A 165 -4.06 -8.50 1.64
CA ASP A 165 -4.44 -9.73 0.96
C ASP A 165 -3.25 -10.69 0.93
N GLY A 166 -3.39 -11.85 1.57
CA GLY A 166 -2.34 -12.84 1.71
C GLY A 166 -1.07 -12.25 2.33
N MET A 167 0.05 -12.33 1.59
CA MET A 167 1.36 -11.79 1.99
C MET A 167 1.64 -10.41 1.37
N THR A 168 0.58 -9.69 1.00
CA THR A 168 0.69 -8.36 0.41
C THR A 168 -0.17 -7.36 1.17
N ALA A 169 0.28 -6.10 1.20
CA ALA A 169 -0.53 -5.00 1.68
C ALA A 169 -0.50 -3.85 0.66
N THR A 170 -1.66 -3.27 0.38
CA THR A 170 -1.82 -2.09 -0.46
C THR A 170 -2.12 -0.91 0.45
N ILE A 171 -1.40 0.19 0.26
CA ILE A 171 -1.55 1.43 1.00
C ILE A 171 -1.97 2.52 0.02
N THR A 172 -3.11 3.14 0.26
CA THR A 172 -3.56 4.31 -0.49
C THR A 172 -3.29 5.55 0.33
N TYR A 173 -2.27 6.33 -0.04
CA TYR A 173 -1.94 7.61 0.57
C TYR A 173 -2.79 8.72 -0.01
N PHE A 174 -3.46 9.47 0.85
CA PHE A 174 -4.07 10.74 0.50
C PHE A 174 -3.07 11.85 0.77
N THR A 175 -2.77 12.63 -0.25
CA THR A 175 -1.75 13.67 -0.18
C THR A 175 -2.29 15.03 -0.60
N GLN A 176 -1.69 16.09 -0.08
CA GLN A 176 -2.10 17.46 -0.32
C GLN A 176 -0.89 18.32 -0.68
N THR A 177 -1.10 19.34 -1.52
CA THR A 177 -0.10 20.37 -1.81
C THR A 177 -0.51 21.71 -1.17
N SER A 178 0.31 22.75 -1.32
CA SER A 178 -0.01 24.11 -0.83
C SER A 178 -1.24 24.71 -1.51
N GLU A 179 -1.66 24.15 -2.63
CA GLU A 179 -2.93 24.41 -3.28
C GLU A 179 -3.88 23.25 -2.93
N PRO A 180 -5.19 23.47 -2.75
CA PRO A 180 -6.11 22.46 -2.19
C PRO A 180 -6.38 21.24 -3.09
N ALA A 181 -5.50 20.95 -4.04
CA ALA A 181 -5.51 19.73 -4.82
C ALA A 181 -5.14 18.54 -3.90
N TYR A 182 -6.04 17.57 -3.87
CA TYR A 182 -5.82 16.29 -3.23
C TYR A 182 -5.38 15.29 -4.26
N TYR A 183 -4.38 14.49 -3.90
CA TYR A 183 -3.86 13.42 -4.74
C TYR A 183 -3.94 12.10 -3.98
N SER A 184 -3.90 11.02 -4.74
CA SER A 184 -3.78 9.67 -4.23
C SER A 184 -2.52 9.03 -4.78
N THR A 185 -1.80 8.31 -3.92
CA THR A 185 -0.64 7.50 -4.28
C THR A 185 -0.88 6.11 -3.72
N GLU A 186 -0.67 5.07 -4.52
CA GLU A 186 -0.88 3.69 -4.09
C GLU A 186 0.47 2.96 -4.05
N GLU A 187 0.82 2.42 -2.89
CA GLU A 187 2.05 1.65 -2.64
C GLU A 187 1.67 0.22 -2.25
N GLN A 188 2.35 -0.77 -2.82
CA GLN A 188 2.19 -2.16 -2.45
C GLN A 188 3.43 -2.66 -1.73
N LEU A 189 3.21 -3.37 -0.62
CA LEU A 189 4.22 -4.12 0.13
C LEU A 189 4.05 -5.61 -0.12
N THR A 190 5.16 -6.32 -0.25
CA THR A 190 5.21 -7.79 -0.23
C THR A 190 5.99 -8.24 0.99
N PHE A 191 5.39 -9.15 1.76
CA PHE A 191 5.97 -9.69 2.98
C PHE A 191 6.61 -11.06 2.74
N VAL A 192 7.65 -11.37 3.52
CA VAL A 192 8.30 -12.69 3.58
C VAL A 192 8.48 -13.10 5.03
N LYS A 193 8.55 -14.41 5.28
CA LYS A 193 9.01 -14.95 6.56
C LYS A 193 10.41 -15.51 6.42
N GLU A 194 11.38 -14.83 7.03
CA GLU A 194 12.78 -15.25 7.10
C GLU A 194 13.13 -15.51 8.57
N ASP A 195 13.66 -16.70 8.88
CA ASP A 195 14.03 -17.11 10.24
C ASP A 195 12.91 -16.89 11.29
N GLY A 196 11.66 -17.10 10.88
CA GLY A 196 10.48 -16.92 11.71
C GLY A 196 10.10 -15.45 11.99
N LYS A 197 10.78 -14.49 11.37
CA LYS A 197 10.45 -13.06 11.41
C LYS A 197 9.73 -12.65 10.12
N LEU A 198 8.65 -11.88 10.29
CA LEU A 198 7.94 -11.28 9.18
C LEU A 198 8.63 -9.97 8.79
N LEU A 199 9.03 -9.86 7.53
CA LEU A 199 9.78 -8.72 6.97
C LEU A 199 9.13 -8.24 5.66
N VAL A 200 9.36 -6.98 5.29
CA VAL A 200 9.00 -6.45 3.97
C VAL A 200 10.10 -6.82 2.97
N ASP A 201 9.79 -7.66 1.99
CA ASP A 201 10.75 -8.10 0.97
C ASP A 201 10.75 -7.23 -0.29
N ASN A 202 9.61 -6.63 -0.59
CA ASN A 202 9.50 -5.71 -1.71
C ASN A 202 8.49 -4.60 -1.41
N TYR A 203 8.69 -3.46 -2.06
CA TYR A 203 7.77 -2.35 -2.05
C TYR A 203 7.82 -1.62 -3.39
N GLN A 204 6.67 -1.18 -3.88
CA GLN A 204 6.57 -0.50 -5.16
C GLN A 204 5.34 0.41 -5.20
N TYR A 205 5.45 1.55 -5.88
CA TYR A 205 4.28 2.32 -6.23
C TYR A 205 3.52 1.64 -7.36
N ILE A 206 2.21 1.50 -7.19
CA ILE A 206 1.27 1.11 -8.25
C ILE A 206 0.96 2.35 -9.10
N PHE A 207 0.74 3.49 -8.45
CA PHE A 207 0.69 4.82 -9.08
C PHE A 207 1.07 5.90 -8.06
N GLU A 208 1.54 7.03 -8.56
CA GLU A 208 1.92 8.20 -7.76
C GLU A 208 1.11 9.43 -8.21
N ASP A 209 0.77 10.29 -7.24
CA ASP A 209 0.23 11.64 -7.44
C ASP A 209 -0.97 11.71 -8.41
N LYS A 210 -1.86 10.73 -8.32
CA LYS A 210 -3.10 10.72 -9.08
C LYS A 210 -4.04 11.77 -8.50
N LEU A 211 -4.30 12.83 -9.27
CA LEU A 211 -5.25 13.88 -8.90
C LEU A 211 -6.60 13.26 -8.57
N ILE A 212 -7.12 13.62 -7.40
CA ILE A 212 -8.49 13.33 -7.01
C ILE A 212 -9.34 14.43 -7.64
N GLU A 213 -9.81 14.20 -8.87
CA GLU A 213 -10.61 15.18 -9.62
C GLU A 213 -11.86 15.57 -8.82
N SER A 214 -11.97 16.85 -8.44
CA SER A 214 -13.19 17.40 -7.82
C SER A 214 -14.43 17.29 -8.73
N ASN A 215 -14.23 17.04 -10.02
CA ASN A 215 -15.29 16.91 -11.03
C ASN A 215 -15.86 15.48 -11.13
N GLY A 216 -15.34 14.54 -10.33
CA GLY A 216 -15.85 13.17 -10.18
C GLY A 216 -16.70 12.94 -8.93
N ILE A 217 -17.04 13.99 -8.17
CA ILE A 217 -17.99 13.91 -7.05
C ILE A 217 -19.40 13.69 -7.61
N ASN A 218 -19.70 12.45 -7.97
CA ASN A 218 -21.00 12.00 -8.47
C ASN A 218 -22.05 12.01 -7.36
N ASN A 219 -22.48 13.17 -6.84
CA ASN A 219 -23.58 13.38 -5.86
C ASN A 219 -23.52 12.56 -4.54
N LYS A 220 -22.64 11.56 -4.42
CA LYS A 220 -22.52 10.63 -3.31
C LYS A 220 -21.46 11.13 -2.34
N ASP A 221 -20.34 11.66 -2.84
CA ASP A 221 -19.26 12.17 -1.99
C ASP A 221 -19.53 13.57 -1.43
N GLN A 222 -20.34 14.40 -2.12
CA GLN A 222 -20.86 15.64 -1.52
C GLN A 222 -21.87 15.36 -0.41
N ASN A 223 -22.71 14.33 -0.60
CA ASN A 223 -23.61 13.86 0.45
C ASN A 223 -22.81 13.25 1.61
N ASN A 224 -21.75 12.48 1.32
CA ASN A 224 -20.89 11.90 2.35
C ASN A 224 -20.10 12.97 3.11
N GLU A 225 -19.54 14.00 2.47
CA GLU A 225 -18.78 15.03 3.19
C GLU A 225 -19.68 15.89 4.08
N LYS A 226 -20.89 16.20 3.62
CA LYS A 226 -21.90 16.83 4.47
C LYS A 226 -22.26 15.92 5.66
N GLU A 227 -22.50 14.65 5.39
CA GLU A 227 -22.81 13.64 6.42
C GLU A 227 -21.64 13.46 7.41
N TYR A 228 -20.40 13.50 6.93
CA TYR A 228 -19.19 13.38 7.72
C TYR A 228 -18.94 14.62 8.56
N THR A 229 -19.26 15.80 8.04
CA THR A 229 -19.26 17.03 8.83
C THR A 229 -20.24 16.93 10.01
N GLU A 230 -21.43 16.37 9.79
CA GLU A 230 -22.41 16.12 10.86
C GLU A 230 -21.86 15.13 11.91
N PHE A 231 -21.23 14.03 11.49
CA PHE A 231 -20.58 13.10 12.43
C PHE A 231 -19.46 13.74 13.23
N ARG A 232 -18.58 14.51 12.58
CA ARG A 232 -17.50 15.24 13.26
C ARG A 232 -18.07 16.23 14.27
N GLN A 233 -19.18 16.89 13.94
CA GLN A 233 -19.83 17.84 14.84
C GLN A 233 -20.40 17.14 16.06
N VAL A 234 -21.17 16.06 15.87
CA VAL A 234 -21.71 15.25 16.98
C VAL A 234 -20.57 14.73 17.87
N ALA A 235 -19.52 14.20 17.25
CA ALA A 235 -18.35 13.71 17.96
C ALA A 235 -17.69 14.83 18.78
N TRP A 236 -17.43 15.98 18.15
CA TRP A 236 -16.83 17.13 18.80
C TRP A 236 -17.68 17.66 19.95
N GLU A 237 -19.00 17.80 19.76
CA GLU A 237 -19.92 18.27 20.79
C GLU A 237 -19.98 17.32 21.99
N SER A 238 -19.80 16.02 21.77
CA SER A 238 -19.77 15.01 22.85
C SER A 238 -18.49 15.03 23.71
N LEU A 239 -17.39 15.64 23.23
CA LEU A 239 -16.16 15.75 24.00
C LEU A 239 -16.31 16.72 25.17
N SER A 240 -15.74 16.34 26.31
CA SER A 240 -15.56 17.25 27.45
C SER A 240 -14.61 18.40 27.09
N LYS A 241 -14.65 19.47 27.87
CA LYS A 241 -13.73 20.61 27.66
C LYS A 241 -12.26 20.17 27.69
N ASN A 242 -11.89 19.34 28.67
CA ASN A 242 -10.52 18.86 28.81
C ASN A 242 -10.08 18.01 27.61
N GLU A 243 -10.98 17.22 27.03
CA GLU A 243 -10.67 16.44 25.82
C GLU A 243 -10.48 17.35 24.60
N LYS A 244 -11.36 18.34 24.40
CA LYS A 244 -11.24 19.32 23.31
C LYS A 244 -9.91 20.06 23.36
N ASP A 245 -9.47 20.45 24.55
CA ASP A 245 -8.21 21.16 24.75
C ASP A 245 -6.98 20.30 24.38
N THR A 246 -7.13 18.97 24.30
CA THR A 246 -6.04 18.07 23.87
C THR A 246 -6.04 17.77 22.37
N VAL A 247 -7.10 18.10 21.63
CA VAL A 247 -7.21 17.76 20.21
C VAL A 247 -6.25 18.61 19.37
N ILE A 248 -5.45 17.93 18.54
CA ILE A 248 -4.50 18.57 17.64
C ILE A 248 -5.14 18.77 16.27
N GLY A 249 -5.15 20.01 15.79
CA GLY A 249 -5.60 20.36 14.45
C GLY A 249 -7.08 20.75 14.38
N ASP A 250 -7.60 20.77 13.15
CA ASP A 250 -8.99 21.14 12.87
C ASP A 250 -9.91 19.94 13.06
N TRP A 251 -10.79 19.99 14.07
CA TRP A 251 -11.75 18.93 14.35
C TRP A 251 -12.70 18.66 13.16
N GLN A 252 -12.94 19.66 12.31
CA GLN A 252 -13.75 19.51 11.10
C GLN A 252 -13.08 18.64 10.05
N LYS A 253 -11.81 18.28 10.23
CA LYS A 253 -11.03 17.36 9.38
C LYS A 253 -10.70 16.05 10.08
N ALA A 254 -11.29 15.78 11.24
CA ALA A 254 -11.11 14.52 11.97
C ALA A 254 -11.50 13.32 11.10
N HIS A 255 -10.78 12.22 11.26
CA HIS A 255 -10.96 11.03 10.43
C HIS A 255 -12.31 10.39 10.74
N VAL A 256 -13.04 10.02 9.70
CA VAL A 256 -14.35 9.38 9.79
C VAL A 256 -14.23 8.02 9.11
N ILE A 257 -14.41 6.95 9.87
CA ILE A 257 -14.18 5.57 9.44
C ILE A 257 -15.50 4.82 9.50
N GLU A 258 -15.89 4.17 8.41
CA GLU A 258 -16.97 3.19 8.46
C GLU A 258 -16.47 1.94 9.18
N VAL A 259 -17.14 1.55 10.27
CA VAL A 259 -16.73 0.40 11.08
C VAL A 259 -17.75 -0.72 10.93
N THR A 260 -17.26 -1.95 10.78
CA THR A 260 -18.14 -3.11 10.78
C THR A 260 -18.55 -3.43 12.23
N PRO A 261 -19.71 -4.08 12.45
CA PRO A 261 -20.12 -4.48 13.80
C PRO A 261 -19.10 -5.36 14.54
N ALA A 262 -18.21 -6.05 13.82
CA ALA A 262 -17.16 -6.87 14.42
C ALA A 262 -16.00 -6.04 14.99
N ASP A 263 -15.80 -4.82 14.49
CA ASP A 263 -14.71 -3.92 14.88
C ASP A 263 -15.12 -2.95 16.01
N VAL A 264 -16.40 -2.92 16.36
CA VAL A 264 -16.90 -2.10 17.47
C VAL A 264 -16.54 -2.77 18.80
N PRO A 265 -15.96 -2.02 19.76
CA PRO A 265 -15.62 -2.55 21.08
C PRO A 265 -16.81 -3.21 21.79
N GLN A 266 -16.55 -4.35 22.44
CA GLN A 266 -17.59 -5.16 23.08
C GLN A 266 -18.38 -4.45 24.20
N HIS A 267 -17.83 -3.37 24.78
CA HIS A 267 -18.55 -2.57 25.79
C HIS A 267 -19.64 -1.69 25.16
N ILE A 268 -19.58 -1.44 23.85
CA ILE A 268 -20.58 -0.69 23.11
C ILE A 268 -21.63 -1.70 22.61
N LYS A 269 -22.86 -1.54 23.06
CA LYS A 269 -23.97 -2.43 22.68
C LYS A 269 -24.52 -1.98 21.33
N LEU A 270 -24.49 -2.89 20.35
CA LEU A 270 -25.07 -2.66 19.04
C LEU A 270 -26.44 -3.31 18.88
N GLU A 271 -27.32 -2.61 18.18
CA GLU A 271 -28.56 -3.17 17.68
C GLU A 271 -28.32 -3.99 16.40
N LYS A 272 -29.27 -4.87 16.08
CA LYS A 272 -29.16 -5.75 14.90
C LYS A 272 -29.14 -4.90 13.63
N ASN A 273 -28.12 -5.13 12.78
CA ASN A 273 -27.89 -4.40 11.52
C ASN A 273 -27.59 -2.90 11.69
N GLN A 274 -27.22 -2.47 12.90
CA GLN A 274 -26.83 -1.09 13.16
C GLN A 274 -25.56 -0.74 12.35
N LYS A 275 -25.61 0.35 11.60
CA LYS A 275 -24.45 0.87 10.86
C LYS A 275 -23.76 1.91 11.74
N VAL A 276 -22.45 1.76 11.88
CA VAL A 276 -21.67 2.57 12.81
C VAL A 276 -20.56 3.26 12.07
N VAL A 277 -20.30 4.50 12.47
CA VAL A 277 -19.19 5.31 12.01
C VAL A 277 -18.33 5.66 13.22
N LYS A 278 -17.02 5.62 13.07
CA LYS A 278 -16.06 6.04 14.08
C LYS A 278 -15.42 7.36 13.68
N VAL A 279 -15.50 8.36 14.54
CA VAL A 279 -14.76 9.61 14.39
C VAL A 279 -13.52 9.56 15.28
N VAL A 280 -12.35 9.90 14.73
CA VAL A 280 -11.07 9.83 15.44
C VAL A 280 -10.43 11.22 15.50
N PHE A 281 -10.21 11.68 16.72
CA PHE A 281 -9.45 12.90 17.02
C PHE A 281 -8.04 12.54 17.51
N THR A 282 -7.04 13.06 16.80
CA THR A 282 -5.64 13.05 17.25
C THR A 282 -5.48 14.01 18.43
N THR A 283 -4.75 13.60 19.46
CA THR A 283 -4.53 14.42 20.66
C THR A 283 -3.05 14.51 21.06
N GLU A 284 -2.72 15.53 21.85
CA GLU A 284 -1.39 15.66 22.48
C GLU A 284 -1.06 14.49 23.40
N GLN A 285 -2.08 13.75 23.84
CA GLN A 285 -1.96 12.63 24.78
C GLN A 285 -1.97 11.27 24.08
N ASP A 286 -1.95 11.22 22.74
CA ASP A 286 -2.05 9.95 22.00
C ASP A 286 -0.95 8.95 22.37
N SER A 287 0.25 9.44 22.70
CA SER A 287 1.37 8.59 23.12
C SER A 287 1.11 7.86 24.45
N LEU A 288 0.22 8.39 25.30
CA LEU A 288 -0.08 7.84 26.62
C LEU A 288 -1.44 7.12 26.63
N LEU A 289 -2.47 7.77 26.08
CA LEU A 289 -3.87 7.36 26.21
C LEU A 289 -4.47 6.84 24.90
N GLY A 290 -3.75 7.02 23.77
CA GLY A 290 -4.29 6.84 22.42
C GLY A 290 -5.19 7.99 21.95
N PRO A 291 -5.54 8.03 20.65
CA PRO A 291 -6.48 9.01 20.10
C PRO A 291 -7.86 8.85 20.71
N ILE A 292 -8.67 9.91 20.61
CA ILE A 292 -10.07 9.84 21.02
C ILE A 292 -10.87 9.28 19.85
N GLY A 293 -11.36 8.05 19.99
CA GLY A 293 -12.31 7.44 19.06
C GLY A 293 -13.73 7.49 19.60
N LEU A 294 -14.68 7.96 18.79
CA LEU A 294 -16.09 8.02 19.15
C LEU A 294 -16.93 7.30 18.09
N TYR A 295 -17.80 6.40 18.54
CA TYR A 295 -18.70 5.65 17.69
C TYR A 295 -20.05 6.35 17.64
N ILE A 296 -20.58 6.51 16.43
CA ILE A 296 -21.83 7.19 16.13
C ILE A 296 -22.69 6.25 15.28
N ASP A 297 -23.97 6.17 15.63
CA ASP A 297 -24.96 5.53 14.78
C ASP A 297 -25.15 6.33 13.49
N ARG A 298 -24.97 5.67 12.33
CA ARG A 298 -25.02 6.35 11.03
C ARG A 298 -26.39 6.95 10.75
N SER A 299 -27.46 6.29 11.18
CA SER A 299 -28.84 6.64 10.86
C SER A 299 -29.40 7.71 11.80
N SER A 300 -29.22 7.57 13.12
CA SER A 300 -29.73 8.53 14.10
C SER A 300 -28.79 9.72 14.32
N LYS A 301 -27.51 9.62 13.92
CA LYS A 301 -26.46 10.59 14.23
C LYS A 301 -26.21 10.74 15.73
N GLU A 302 -26.53 9.73 16.53
CA GLU A 302 -26.30 9.75 17.98
C GLU A 302 -24.99 9.05 18.34
N MET A 303 -24.28 9.60 19.32
CA MET A 303 -23.10 8.96 19.89
C MET A 303 -23.51 7.72 20.69
N ILE A 304 -22.94 6.57 20.34
CA ILE A 304 -23.26 5.27 20.95
C ILE A 304 -22.19 4.82 21.96
N GLY A 305 -20.97 5.35 21.87
CA GLY A 305 -19.95 5.16 22.88
C GLY A 305 -18.55 5.62 22.47
N PRO A 306 -17.65 5.83 23.43
CA PRO A 306 -16.24 6.12 23.17
C PRO A 306 -15.37 4.85 23.16
N ASP A 307 -14.21 4.95 22.53
CA ASP A 307 -13.09 4.04 22.80
C ASP A 307 -12.66 4.12 24.27
N ILE A 308 -12.16 3.01 24.80
CA ILE A 308 -11.50 3.01 26.10
C ILE A 308 -10.09 3.55 25.92
N ARG A 309 -9.80 4.67 26.58
CA ARG A 309 -8.44 5.23 26.69
C ARG A 309 -7.76 4.68 27.94
N LYS A 310 -6.46 4.41 27.84
CA LYS A 310 -5.64 3.88 28.93
C LYS A 310 -5.23 4.95 29.92
#